data_AF-A0AAN5D5M8-F1
#
_entry.id   AF-A0AAN5D5M8-F1
#
_cell.length_a   1.000
_cell.length_b   1.000
_cell.length_c   1.000
_cell.angle_alpha   90.00
_cell.angle_beta   90.00
_cell.angle_gamma   90.00
#
_symmetry.space_group_name_H-M   'P 1'
#
loop_
_entity.id
_entity.type
_entity.pdbx_description
1 polymer ?
#
loop_
_entity_poly.entity_id
_entity_poly.type
_entity_poly.pdbx_seq_one_letter_code
_entity_poly.pdbx_strand_id
1 'polypeptide(L)'
;SGMASPLEEVHKDSPGMPQLKHLMMADDDPAPTTSGADDINPDDPESFFNEDIPLESSALGDAVDNLLLNWSQIISNTGTKYPSVPPSIDHVKEVAAIVVQGFRDACADLNAEFAKVALEWELENVSAAEDERVAALKGSISRQVTLLARAQAALDLRTEDYFCSSLDGPSGTSAASSGPSQQRTE
;
A
#
# COMPACT_ATOMS: atom_id res chain seq x y z
N SER A 1 31.60 -47.44 13.28
CA SER A 1 32.60 -46.36 13.38
C SER A 1 32.65 -45.64 12.05
N GLY A 2 32.30 -44.38 11.90
CA GLY A 2 32.03 -43.29 12.84
C GLY A 2 32.43 -42.00 12.11
N MET A 3 31.46 -41.11 11.88
CA MET A 3 31.49 -39.63 11.79
C MET A 3 32.67 -38.95 11.03
N ALA A 4 32.50 -37.92 10.19
CA ALA A 4 31.59 -36.80 10.25
C ALA A 4 31.49 -36.08 8.89
N SER A 5 30.35 -35.45 8.62
CA SER A 5 30.14 -34.42 7.60
C SER A 5 30.82 -33.10 7.98
N PRO A 6 31.14 -32.24 7.00
CA PRO A 6 31.04 -30.80 7.21
C PRO A 6 29.83 -30.22 6.45
N LEU A 7 28.92 -29.62 7.21
CA LEU A 7 27.92 -28.67 6.75
C LEU A 7 28.65 -27.38 6.32
N GLU A 8 28.52 -26.97 5.06
CA GLU A 8 28.72 -25.56 4.69
C GLU A 8 27.35 -24.88 4.67
N GLU A 9 27.01 -24.27 5.81
CA GLU A 9 26.00 -23.22 5.91
C GLU A 9 26.54 -21.97 5.19
N VAL A 10 25.99 -21.66 4.01
CA VAL A 10 26.07 -20.30 3.46
C VAL A 10 24.87 -19.53 3.99
N HIS A 11 25.00 -19.01 5.20
CA HIS A 11 24.18 -17.89 5.67
C HIS A 11 24.58 -16.66 4.83
N LYS A 12 23.80 -16.39 3.78
CA LYS A 12 23.80 -15.07 3.15
C LYS A 12 22.87 -14.19 3.98
N ASP A 13 23.47 -13.45 4.90
CA ASP A 13 22.83 -12.37 5.61
C ASP A 13 22.20 -11.40 4.60
N SER A 14 20.88 -11.26 4.72
CA SER A 14 20.10 -10.21 4.10
C SER A 14 20.58 -8.86 4.66
N PRO A 15 20.84 -7.83 3.84
CA PRO A 15 21.19 -6.51 4.34
C PRO A 15 19.93 -5.79 4.82
N GLY A 16 19.31 -6.33 5.88
CA GLY A 16 18.14 -5.78 6.54
C GLY A 16 18.53 -5.11 7.85
N MET A 17 18.71 -3.79 7.82
CA MET A 17 18.63 -2.86 8.96
C MET A 17 19.11 -3.40 10.34
N PRO A 18 20.43 -3.51 10.57
CA PRO A 18 20.97 -3.74 11.92
C PRO A 18 20.95 -2.46 12.79
N GLN A 19 20.78 -1.27 12.20
CA GLN A 19 20.96 0.01 12.89
C GLN A 19 19.76 0.43 13.75
N LEU A 20 18.55 -0.06 13.48
CA LEU A 20 17.37 0.28 14.29
C LEU A 20 17.38 -0.31 15.72
N LYS A 21 18.18 -1.34 15.96
CA LYS A 21 18.22 -2.02 17.27
C LYS A 21 19.14 -1.31 18.26
N HIS A 22 20.11 -0.53 17.77
CA HIS A 22 21.07 0.17 18.62
C HIS A 22 20.47 1.46 19.21
N LEU A 23 19.50 2.08 18.52
CA LEU A 23 18.88 3.34 18.94
C LEU A 23 17.92 3.18 20.15
N MET A 24 17.45 1.98 20.46
CA MET A 24 16.56 1.73 21.60
C MET A 24 17.29 1.52 22.94
N MET A 25 18.64 1.53 22.97
CA MET A 25 19.43 1.17 24.15
C MET A 25 20.48 2.22 24.56
N ALA A 26 20.50 3.39 23.93
CA ALA A 26 21.40 4.47 24.34
C ALA A 26 20.76 5.25 25.50
N ASP A 27 21.14 4.85 26.72
CA ASP A 27 20.85 5.55 27.96
C ASP A 27 21.37 7.00 27.94
N ASP A 28 20.54 7.87 28.51
CA ASP A 28 20.69 9.31 28.71
C ASP A 28 21.88 9.62 29.64
N ASP A 29 22.94 10.26 29.11
CA ASP A 29 23.97 10.90 29.93
C ASP A 29 24.49 12.19 29.23
N PRO A 30 24.49 13.37 29.89
CA PRO A 30 24.80 14.63 29.24
C PRO A 30 26.27 15.03 29.39
N ALA A 31 26.97 15.33 28.29
CA ALA A 31 28.27 16.01 28.31
C ALA A 31 28.53 16.78 26.99
N PRO A 32 29.49 17.73 26.96
CA PRO A 32 29.21 19.17 26.94
C PRO A 32 29.45 19.82 25.57
N THR A 33 28.80 20.97 25.37
CA THR A 33 28.97 21.87 24.23
C THR A 33 30.43 22.29 24.03
N THR A 34 31.04 21.94 22.90
CA THR A 34 32.18 22.67 22.34
C THR A 34 31.90 23.02 20.88
N SER A 35 31.60 24.29 20.66
CA SER A 35 31.58 24.98 19.38
C SER A 35 32.96 24.87 18.71
N GLY A 36 33.00 24.36 17.49
CA GLY A 36 34.18 24.37 16.62
C GLY A 36 33.79 24.00 15.20
N ALA A 37 33.72 25.00 14.32
CA ALA A 37 33.65 24.81 12.88
C ALA A 37 34.91 24.09 12.36
N ASP A 38 34.76 23.42 11.22
CA ASP A 38 35.77 22.72 10.41
C ASP A 38 36.02 21.24 10.76
N ASP A 39 35.15 20.36 10.24
CA ASP A 39 35.53 19.29 9.30
C ASP A 39 34.25 18.51 8.92
N ILE A 40 33.66 18.82 7.76
CA ILE A 40 32.59 17.99 7.19
C ILE A 40 33.29 16.77 6.57
N ASN A 41 33.41 15.70 7.35
CA ASN A 41 33.84 14.40 6.84
C ASN A 41 32.69 13.77 6.02
N PRO A 42 32.83 13.61 4.70
CA PRO A 42 31.76 13.06 3.85
C PRO A 42 31.44 11.58 4.15
N ASP A 43 32.25 10.90 4.98
CA ASP A 43 32.08 9.50 5.36
C ASP A 43 31.44 9.30 6.76
N ASP A 44 31.02 10.38 7.44
CA ASP A 44 30.34 10.27 8.74
C ASP A 44 28.81 10.18 8.56
N PRO A 45 28.15 9.04 8.90
CA PRO A 45 26.71 8.86 8.77
C PRO A 45 25.89 9.79 9.68
N GLU A 46 26.49 10.39 10.72
CA GLU A 46 25.80 11.39 11.55
C GLU A 46 25.86 12.80 10.92
N SER A 47 26.77 13.06 9.99
CA SER A 47 26.83 14.34 9.27
C SER A 47 25.64 14.56 8.32
N PHE A 48 24.96 13.49 7.90
CA PHE A 48 23.71 13.56 7.14
C PHE A 48 22.53 14.08 7.95
N PHE A 49 22.58 13.94 9.27
CA PHE A 49 21.53 14.39 10.20
C PHE A 49 21.89 15.71 10.88
N ASN A 50 22.86 16.45 10.34
CA ASN A 50 23.22 17.75 10.89
C ASN A 50 22.05 18.73 10.66
N GLU A 51 21.14 18.81 11.64
CA GLU A 51 19.94 19.66 11.62
C GLU A 51 20.26 21.15 11.41
N ASP A 52 21.52 21.55 11.64
CA ASP A 52 22.02 22.91 11.48
C ASP A 52 22.36 23.29 10.03
N ILE A 53 22.39 22.33 9.09
CA ILE A 53 22.60 22.60 7.66
C ILE A 53 21.22 22.67 6.97
N PRO A 54 20.82 23.83 6.43
CA PRO A 54 19.60 23.91 5.65
C PRO A 54 19.65 22.92 4.49
N LEU A 55 18.66 22.02 4.44
CA LEU A 55 18.50 21.11 3.31
C LEU A 55 18.36 21.93 2.02
N GLU A 56 18.96 21.44 0.94
CA GLU A 56 18.79 22.07 -0.36
C GLU A 56 17.31 22.01 -0.78
N SER A 57 16.81 23.10 -1.38
CA SER A 57 15.44 23.13 -1.90
C SER A 57 15.27 22.05 -2.97
N SER A 58 14.28 21.19 -2.79
CA SER A 58 13.95 20.13 -3.74
C SER A 58 12.49 20.26 -4.16
N ALA A 59 12.16 19.82 -5.38
CA ALA A 59 10.78 19.84 -5.87
C ALA A 59 9.83 19.02 -4.97
N LEU A 60 10.32 17.91 -4.41
CA LEU A 60 9.59 17.13 -3.41
C LEU A 60 9.37 17.92 -2.11
N GLY A 61 10.42 18.61 -1.62
CA GLY A 61 10.34 19.48 -0.44
C GLY A 61 9.30 20.59 -0.63
N ASP A 62 9.34 21.28 -1.76
CA ASP A 62 8.36 22.33 -2.11
C ASP A 62 6.93 21.78 -2.17
N ALA A 63 6.74 20.57 -2.71
CA ALA A 63 5.43 19.91 -2.74
C ALA A 63 4.91 19.54 -1.35
N VAL A 64 5.79 19.08 -0.45
CA VAL A 64 5.46 18.82 0.96
C VAL A 64 5.07 20.12 1.67
N ASP A 65 5.85 21.19 1.51
CA ASP A 65 5.56 22.50 2.09
C ASP A 65 4.23 23.04 1.60
N ASN A 66 3.93 22.90 0.30
CA ASN A 66 2.65 23.29 -0.27
C ASN A 66 1.49 22.47 0.32
N LEU A 67 1.66 21.16 0.52
CA LEU A 67 0.66 20.33 1.19
C LEU A 67 0.41 20.78 2.63
N LEU A 68 1.48 21.06 3.39
CA LEU A 68 1.38 21.53 4.77
C LEU A 68 0.69 22.90 4.87
N LEU A 69 0.98 23.80 3.93
CA LEU A 69 0.29 25.09 3.81
C LEU A 69 -1.20 24.89 3.57
N ASN A 70 -1.60 24.06 2.60
CA ASN A 70 -3.02 23.80 2.30
C ASN A 70 -3.72 23.09 3.47
N TRP A 71 -3.04 22.18 4.17
CA TRP A 71 -3.55 21.56 5.38
C TRP A 71 -3.80 22.58 6.49
N SER A 72 -2.86 23.51 6.71
CA SER A 72 -3.01 24.59 7.69
C SER A 72 -4.19 25.52 7.37
N GLN A 73 -4.49 25.74 6.08
CA GLN A 73 -5.65 26.51 5.64
C GLN A 73 -6.96 25.77 5.93
N ILE A 74 -7.04 24.45 5.76
CA ILE A 74 -8.21 23.66 6.18
C ILE A 74 -8.46 23.87 7.67
N ILE A 75 -7.43 23.69 8.50
CA ILE A 75 -7.56 23.82 9.96
C ILE A 75 -7.96 25.24 10.35
N SER A 76 -7.37 26.25 9.73
CA SER A 76 -7.65 27.65 10.05
C SER A 76 -9.08 28.06 9.67
N ASN A 77 -9.58 27.59 8.52
CA ASN A 77 -10.93 27.90 8.05
C ASN A 77 -12.03 27.06 8.73
N THR A 78 -11.70 25.89 9.25
CA THR A 78 -12.61 25.06 10.08
C THR A 78 -12.50 25.37 11.57
N GLY A 79 -11.48 26.12 11.98
CA GLY A 79 -11.25 26.55 13.35
C GLY A 79 -12.35 27.47 13.88
N THR A 80 -12.67 27.32 15.16
CA THR A 80 -13.85 27.90 15.84
C THR A 80 -13.80 29.41 16.09
N LYS A 81 -12.89 30.16 15.48
CA LYS A 81 -12.78 31.62 15.68
C LYS A 81 -13.84 32.33 14.85
N TYR A 82 -15.06 32.39 15.40
CA TYR A 82 -16.15 33.14 14.78
C TYR A 82 -15.77 34.63 14.70
N PRO A 83 -15.79 35.24 13.49
CA PRO A 83 -15.74 36.69 13.38
C PRO A 83 -16.95 37.32 14.08
N SER A 84 -16.87 38.61 14.45
CA SER A 84 -17.96 39.27 15.19
C SER A 84 -19.29 39.32 14.43
N VAL A 85 -19.25 39.08 13.12
CA VAL A 85 -20.40 38.84 12.26
C VAL A 85 -20.24 37.45 11.64
N PRO A 86 -21.21 36.53 11.79
CA PRO A 86 -21.12 35.20 11.19
C PRO A 86 -21.11 35.30 9.66
N PRO A 87 -20.23 34.56 8.97
CA PRO A 87 -20.18 34.55 7.51
C PRO A 87 -21.48 33.99 6.92
N SER A 88 -21.82 34.41 5.69
CA SER A 88 -22.94 33.83 4.96
C SER A 88 -22.66 32.36 4.64
N ILE A 89 -23.72 31.56 4.52
CA ILE A 89 -23.59 30.15 4.17
C ILE A 89 -22.92 29.94 2.80
N ASP A 90 -23.18 30.85 1.85
CA ASP A 90 -22.57 30.78 0.51
C ASP A 90 -21.06 31.06 0.58
N HIS A 91 -20.64 32.03 1.41
CA HIS A 91 -19.22 32.29 1.64
C HIS A 91 -18.52 31.09 2.28
N VAL A 92 -19.13 30.46 3.27
CA VAL A 92 -18.56 29.24 3.90
C VAL A 92 -18.41 28.11 2.89
N LYS A 93 -19.40 27.91 2.01
CA LYS A 93 -19.34 26.89 0.96
C LYS A 93 -18.25 27.18 -0.06
N GLU A 94 -18.11 28.43 -0.48
CA GLU A 94 -17.07 28.86 -1.42
C GLU A 94 -15.68 28.63 -0.84
N VAL A 95 -15.43 29.11 0.39
CA VAL A 95 -14.15 28.89 1.08
C VAL A 95 -13.86 27.40 1.25
N ALA A 96 -14.86 26.60 1.66
CA ALA A 96 -14.70 25.16 1.78
C ALA A 96 -14.34 24.51 0.44
N ALA A 97 -14.98 24.91 -0.66
CA ALA A 97 -14.68 24.39 -1.99
C ALA A 97 -13.25 24.73 -2.43
N ILE A 98 -12.83 25.98 -2.25
CA ILE A 98 -11.47 26.44 -2.61
C ILE A 98 -10.42 25.67 -1.82
N VAL A 99 -10.60 25.59 -0.50
CA VAL A 99 -9.59 24.99 0.39
C VAL A 99 -9.51 23.47 0.20
N VAL A 100 -10.64 22.79 0.00
CA VAL A 100 -10.64 21.35 -0.32
C VAL A 100 -10.00 21.10 -1.68
N GLN A 101 -10.25 21.96 -2.67
CA GLN A 101 -9.62 21.82 -3.99
C GLN A 101 -8.12 22.04 -3.91
N GLY A 102 -7.65 23.10 -3.26
CA GLY A 102 -6.22 23.37 -3.09
C GLY A 102 -5.48 22.23 -2.37
N PHE A 103 -6.10 21.63 -1.35
CA PHE A 103 -5.52 20.45 -0.69
C PHE A 103 -5.44 19.23 -1.62
N ARG A 104 -6.47 18.98 -2.43
CA ARG A 104 -6.45 17.88 -3.41
C ARG A 104 -5.36 18.07 -4.46
N ASP A 105 -5.22 19.30 -4.96
CA ASP A 105 -4.20 19.63 -5.96
C ASP A 105 -2.80 19.46 -5.36
N ALA A 106 -2.57 19.93 -4.14
CA ALA A 106 -1.30 19.72 -3.43
C ALA A 106 -0.98 18.23 -3.18
N CYS A 107 -1.97 17.41 -2.86
CA CYS A 107 -1.78 15.95 -2.77
C CYS A 107 -1.41 15.34 -4.13
N ALA A 108 -2.00 15.82 -5.22
CA ALA A 108 -1.70 15.32 -6.56
C ALA A 108 -0.27 15.68 -6.97
N ASP A 109 0.17 16.91 -6.70
CA ASP A 109 1.53 17.37 -6.96
C ASP A 109 2.56 16.56 -6.15
N LEU A 110 2.30 16.35 -4.86
CA LEU A 110 3.18 15.53 -4.01
C LEU A 110 3.29 14.09 -4.52
N ASN A 111 2.17 13.48 -4.92
CA ASN A 111 2.18 12.14 -5.51
C ASN A 111 2.97 12.08 -6.83
N ALA A 112 2.92 13.14 -7.64
CA ALA A 112 3.69 13.22 -8.88
C ALA A 112 5.20 13.28 -8.58
N GLU A 113 5.62 14.03 -7.56
CA GLU A 113 7.03 14.07 -7.14
C GLU A 113 7.50 12.72 -6.58
N PHE A 114 6.69 12.04 -5.75
CA PHE A 114 7.03 10.69 -5.29
C PHE A 114 7.18 9.69 -6.45
N ALA A 115 6.32 9.78 -7.47
CA ALA A 115 6.43 8.94 -8.66
C ALA A 115 7.74 9.19 -9.43
N LYS A 116 8.18 10.45 -9.53
CA LYS A 116 9.46 10.79 -10.17
C LYS A 116 10.63 10.23 -9.37
N VAL A 117 10.66 10.47 -8.06
CA VAL A 117 11.73 9.95 -7.18
C VAL A 117 11.79 8.42 -7.22
N ALA A 118 10.63 7.75 -7.25
CA ALA A 118 10.59 6.29 -7.41
C ALA A 118 11.22 5.84 -8.74
N LEU A 119 10.91 6.52 -9.85
CA LEU A 119 11.51 6.22 -11.16
C LEU A 119 13.01 6.51 -11.20
N GLU A 120 13.46 7.61 -10.58
CA GLU A 120 14.88 7.92 -10.45
C GLU A 120 15.61 6.82 -9.68
N TRP A 121 15.03 6.38 -8.56
CA TRP A 121 15.57 5.27 -7.79
C TRP A 121 15.65 3.97 -8.60
N GLU A 122 14.60 3.64 -9.38
CA GLU A 122 14.61 2.45 -10.26
C GLU A 122 15.71 2.52 -11.31
N LEU A 123 15.94 3.69 -11.91
CA LEU A 123 16.98 3.91 -12.90
C LEU A 123 18.39 3.77 -12.31
N GLU A 124 18.58 4.19 -11.06
CA GLU A 124 19.85 4.04 -10.33
C GLU A 124 20.06 2.62 -9.80
N ASN A 125 18.97 1.88 -9.56
CA ASN A 125 18.98 0.57 -8.90
C ASN A 125 18.37 -0.54 -9.78
N VAL A 126 18.68 -0.53 -11.08
CA VAL A 126 18.04 -1.40 -12.10
C VAL A 126 17.98 -2.88 -11.69
N SER A 127 19.06 -3.45 -11.15
CA SER A 127 19.07 -4.86 -10.75
C SER A 127 18.07 -5.16 -9.63
N ALA A 128 17.97 -4.27 -8.63
CA ALA A 128 17.05 -4.45 -7.51
C ALA A 128 15.60 -4.26 -7.97
N ALA A 129 15.35 -3.26 -8.83
CA ALA A 129 14.05 -3.01 -9.42
C ALA A 129 13.56 -4.20 -10.28
N GLU A 130 14.44 -4.79 -11.10
CA GLU A 130 14.11 -5.97 -11.89
C GLU A 130 13.83 -7.20 -11.02
N ASP A 131 14.62 -7.43 -9.96
CA ASP A 131 14.38 -8.52 -9.02
C ASP A 131 13.00 -8.40 -8.34
N GLU A 132 12.62 -7.19 -7.91
CA GLU A 132 11.29 -6.92 -7.35
C GLU A 132 10.19 -7.15 -8.40
N ARG A 133 10.38 -6.67 -9.62
CA ARG A 133 9.42 -6.85 -10.73
C ARG A 133 9.22 -8.33 -11.06
N VAL A 134 10.29 -9.11 -11.10
CA VAL A 134 10.25 -10.57 -11.30
C VAL A 134 9.51 -11.25 -10.15
N ALA A 135 9.77 -10.86 -8.90
CA ALA A 135 9.08 -11.40 -7.74
C ALA A 135 7.57 -11.11 -7.80
N ALA A 136 7.18 -9.88 -8.14
CA ALA A 136 5.79 -9.47 -8.29
C ALA A 136 5.08 -10.28 -9.40
N LEU A 137 5.74 -10.48 -10.54
CA LEU A 137 5.22 -11.31 -11.64
C LEU A 137 5.05 -12.77 -11.23
N LYS A 138 6.04 -13.38 -10.57
CA LYS A 138 5.93 -14.74 -10.02
C LYS A 138 4.74 -14.87 -9.05
N GLY A 139 4.54 -13.87 -8.19
CA GLY A 139 3.38 -13.81 -7.30
C GLY A 139 2.06 -13.73 -8.06
N SER A 140 1.98 -12.92 -9.11
CA SER A 140 0.80 -12.81 -9.97
C SER A 140 0.47 -14.12 -10.70
N ILE A 141 1.48 -14.76 -11.27
CA ILE A 141 1.35 -16.07 -11.93
C ILE A 141 0.83 -17.11 -10.93
N SER A 142 1.38 -17.15 -9.72
CA SER A 142 0.96 -18.10 -8.68
C SER A 142 -0.53 -17.91 -8.30
N ARG A 143 -0.98 -16.65 -8.18
CA ARG A 143 -2.40 -16.34 -7.97
C ARG A 143 -3.27 -16.81 -9.13
N GLN A 144 -2.83 -16.57 -10.37
CA GLN A 144 -3.56 -17.00 -11.56
C GLN A 144 -3.67 -18.52 -11.66
N VAL A 145 -2.58 -19.25 -11.38
CA VAL A 145 -2.59 -20.72 -11.32
C VAL A 145 -3.61 -21.21 -10.29
N THR A 146 -3.68 -20.58 -9.12
CA THR A 146 -4.67 -20.91 -8.09
C THR A 146 -6.10 -20.66 -8.57
N LEU A 147 -6.35 -19.55 -9.26
CA LEU A 147 -7.66 -19.25 -9.83
C LEU A 147 -8.07 -20.26 -10.91
N LEU A 148 -7.14 -20.65 -11.78
CA LEU A 148 -7.37 -21.66 -12.80
C LEU A 148 -7.68 -23.03 -12.19
N ALA A 149 -6.93 -23.44 -11.16
CA ALA A 149 -7.19 -24.70 -10.45
C ALA A 149 -8.59 -24.70 -9.81
N ARG A 150 -9.02 -23.58 -9.22
CA ARG A 150 -10.38 -23.44 -8.67
C ARG A 150 -11.44 -23.53 -9.75
N ALA A 151 -11.22 -22.88 -10.90
CA ALA A 151 -12.15 -22.93 -12.03
C ALA A 151 -12.26 -24.37 -12.58
N GLN A 152 -11.13 -25.09 -12.69
CA GLN A 152 -11.12 -26.49 -13.11
C GLN A 152 -11.92 -27.37 -12.16
N ALA A 153 -11.69 -27.27 -10.84
CA ALA A 153 -12.44 -28.04 -9.85
C ALA A 153 -13.95 -27.76 -9.92
N ALA A 154 -14.36 -26.52 -10.18
CA ALA A 154 -15.76 -26.18 -10.36
C ALA A 154 -16.37 -26.79 -11.65
N LEU A 155 -15.58 -26.90 -12.72
CA LEU A 155 -16.01 -27.58 -13.95
C LEU A 155 -16.13 -29.09 -13.75
N ASP A 156 -15.18 -29.69 -13.03
CA ASP A 156 -15.19 -31.12 -12.74
C ASP A 156 -16.43 -31.51 -11.92
N LEU A 157 -16.72 -30.76 -10.85
CA LEU A 157 -17.95 -30.94 -10.05
C LEU A 157 -19.22 -30.83 -10.89
N ARG A 158 -19.32 -29.80 -11.75
CA ARG A 158 -20.48 -29.66 -12.64
C ARG A 158 -20.58 -30.82 -13.63
N THR A 159 -19.45 -31.31 -14.13
CA THR A 159 -19.41 -32.43 -15.08
C THR A 159 -19.89 -33.71 -14.41
N GLU A 160 -19.42 -33.99 -13.19
CA GLU A 160 -19.89 -35.09 -12.36
C GLU A 160 -21.40 -34.97 -12.07
N ASP A 161 -21.88 -33.79 -11.71
CA ASP A 161 -23.32 -33.53 -11.50
C ASP A 161 -24.12 -33.86 -12.76
N TYR A 162 -23.67 -33.45 -13.95
CA TYR A 162 -24.35 -33.80 -15.21
C TYR A 162 -24.36 -35.31 -15.46
N PHE A 163 -23.26 -36.02 -15.22
CA PHE A 163 -23.18 -37.46 -15.43
C PHE A 163 -24.05 -38.24 -14.42
N CYS A 164 -24.05 -37.87 -13.15
CA CYS A 164 -24.92 -38.46 -12.13
C CYS A 164 -26.40 -38.19 -12.44
N SER A 165 -26.76 -36.95 -12.79
CA SER A 165 -28.12 -36.58 -13.17
C SER A 165 -28.61 -37.28 -14.44
N SER A 166 -27.71 -37.59 -15.37
CA SER A 166 -28.04 -38.28 -16.62
C SER A 166 -28.27 -39.78 -16.42
N LEU A 167 -27.71 -40.38 -15.36
CA LEU A 167 -27.89 -41.80 -15.03
C LEU A 167 -29.18 -42.06 -14.23
N ASP A 168 -29.76 -41.04 -13.60
CA ASP A 168 -31.07 -41.08 -12.93
C ASP A 168 -32.27 -40.80 -13.88
N GLY A 169 -32.08 -41.00 -15.19
CA GLY A 169 -33.19 -41.00 -16.16
C GLY A 169 -34.27 -42.03 -15.78
N PRO A 170 -35.57 -41.70 -15.94
CA PRO A 170 -36.64 -42.24 -15.10
C PRO A 170 -36.84 -43.75 -15.28
N SER A 171 -36.44 -44.51 -14.27
CA SER A 171 -36.91 -45.88 -14.05
C SER A 171 -38.38 -45.85 -13.62
N GLY A 172 -39.28 -45.88 -14.60
CA GLY A 172 -40.64 -46.44 -14.53
C GLY A 172 -41.67 -45.75 -13.63
N THR A 173 -42.76 -45.27 -14.25
CA THR A 173 -44.10 -45.84 -14.00
C THR A 173 -45.00 -45.52 -15.18
N SER A 174 -45.29 -46.56 -15.95
CA SER A 174 -46.43 -46.59 -16.85
C SER A 174 -47.70 -46.86 -16.05
N ALA A 175 -48.81 -46.35 -16.59
CA ALA A 175 -50.20 -46.81 -16.42
C ALA A 175 -51.02 -46.35 -15.18
N ALA A 176 -51.76 -45.26 -15.42
CA ALA A 176 -53.23 -45.23 -15.56
C ALA A 176 -54.17 -45.11 -14.34
N SER A 177 -55.16 -44.22 -14.55
CA SER A 177 -56.45 -44.00 -13.85
C SER A 177 -56.36 -43.28 -12.51
N SER A 178 -57.11 -42.22 -12.17
CA SER A 178 -58.47 -41.76 -12.53
C SER A 178 -58.53 -40.25 -12.17
N GLY A 179 -58.99 -39.29 -12.98
CA GLY A 179 -60.36 -38.99 -13.41
C GLY A 179 -60.61 -37.46 -13.20
N PRO A 180 -61.28 -36.71 -14.11
CA PRO A 180 -61.48 -35.27 -13.94
C PRO A 180 -62.91 -34.93 -13.48
N SER A 181 -63.04 -34.12 -12.42
CA SER A 181 -64.27 -33.48 -11.92
C SER A 181 -63.88 -32.69 -10.66
N GLN A 182 -64.08 -31.39 -10.46
CA GLN A 182 -65.19 -30.51 -10.79
C GLN A 182 -64.75 -29.03 -10.81
N GLN A 183 -65.54 -28.24 -11.53
CA GLN A 183 -65.64 -26.78 -11.48
C GLN A 183 -65.84 -26.23 -10.05
N ARG A 184 -65.32 -25.03 -9.76
CA ARG A 184 -66.16 -23.95 -9.22
C ARG A 184 -65.51 -22.57 -9.42
N THR A 185 -66.16 -21.80 -10.28
CA THR A 185 -66.16 -20.34 -10.31
C THR A 185 -66.81 -19.79 -9.03
N GLU A 186 -66.13 -18.86 -8.37
CA GLU A 186 -66.60 -17.50 -8.01
C GLU A 186 -65.48 -16.78 -7.25
#